data_AF-H2CGS0-F1
#
_entry.id   AF-H2CGS0-F1
#
_cell.length_a   1.000
_cell.length_b   1.000
_cell.length_c   1.000
_cell.angle_alpha   90.00
_cell.angle_beta   90.00
_cell.angle_gamma   90.00
#
_symmetry.space_group_name_H-M   'P 1'
#
loop_
_entity.id
_entity.type
_entity.pdbx_description
1 polymer ?
#
loop_
_entity_poly.entity_id
_entity_poly.type
_entity_poly.pdbx_seq_one_letter_code
_entity_poly.pdbx_strand_id
1 'polypeptide(L)'
;MMDMRMLALNLFALIALSTCVSERQDCLGELARDGDETACWLVGESANKKSYYESIGDTVKADSAQRDVEGFTLLCLKYLIDVQDCRERSSAVPVPTL
;
A
#
# COMPACT_ATOMS: atom_id res chain seq x y z
N MET A 1 15.27 42.16 13.61
CA MET A 1 13.86 41.91 14.02
C MET A 1 13.28 40.96 12.97
N MET A 2 13.27 39.66 13.26
CA MET A 2 12.71 38.66 12.34
C MET A 2 11.18 38.82 12.37
N ASP A 3 10.62 39.14 11.21
CA ASP A 3 9.21 39.42 10.98
C ASP A 3 8.31 38.33 11.60
N MET A 4 7.41 38.70 12.53
CA MET A 4 6.42 37.77 13.10
C MET A 4 5.60 37.05 12.03
N ARG A 5 5.48 37.64 10.83
CA ARG A 5 4.86 37.02 9.65
C ARG A 5 5.62 35.79 9.12
N MET A 6 6.96 35.80 9.11
CA MET A 6 7.74 34.62 8.72
C MET A 6 7.62 33.50 9.75
N LEU A 7 7.54 33.84 11.03
CA LEU A 7 7.38 32.87 12.12
C LEU A 7 6.02 32.17 12.04
N ALA A 8 4.95 32.91 11.76
CA ALA A 8 3.62 32.34 11.53
C ALA A 8 3.58 31.44 10.29
N LEU A 9 4.12 31.87 9.15
CA LEU A 9 4.19 31.08 7.91
C LEU A 9 4.97 29.75 8.09
N ASN A 10 6.09 29.78 8.82
CA ASN A 10 6.84 28.57 9.15
C ASN A 10 6.05 27.63 10.07
N LEU A 11 5.31 28.17 11.04
CA LEU A 11 4.50 27.35 11.95
C LEU A 11 3.34 26.66 11.24
N PHE A 12 2.64 27.37 10.34
CA PHE A 12 1.57 26.79 9.52
C PHE A 12 2.10 25.71 8.56
N ALA A 13 3.24 25.93 7.92
CA ALA A 13 3.87 24.93 7.07
C ALA A 13 4.26 23.67 7.86
N LEU A 14 4.81 23.82 9.07
CA LEU A 14 5.16 22.70 9.95
C LEU A 14 3.93 21.91 10.41
N ILE A 15 2.84 22.60 10.75
CA ILE A 15 1.58 21.95 11.15
C ILE A 15 0.99 21.18 9.97
N ALA A 16 0.90 21.78 8.78
CA ALA A 16 0.38 21.12 7.58
C ALA A 16 1.22 19.91 7.15
N LEU A 17 2.55 19.99 7.27
CA LEU A 17 3.44 18.86 7.03
C LEU A 17 3.22 17.74 8.07
N SER A 18 3.02 18.09 9.34
CA SER A 18 2.78 17.10 10.40
C SER A 18 1.45 16.37 10.26
N THR A 19 0.39 17.06 9.82
CA THR A 19 -0.92 16.44 9.60
C THR A 19 -0.93 15.54 8.37
N CYS A 20 -0.28 15.95 7.27
CA CYS A 20 -0.09 15.10 6.10
C CYS A 20 0.69 13.82 6.40
N VAL A 21 1.76 13.91 7.21
CA VAL A 21 2.53 12.74 7.62
C VAL A 21 1.68 11.81 8.51
N SER A 22 0.86 12.36 9.41
CA SER A 22 -0.03 11.58 10.26
C SER A 22 -1.07 10.80 9.45
N GLU A 23 -1.80 11.46 8.54
CA GLU A 23 -2.85 10.82 7.74
C GLU A 23 -2.31 9.68 6.86
N ARG A 24 -1.12 9.88 6.28
CA ARG A 24 -0.43 8.84 5.53
C ARG A 24 -0.05 7.65 6.41
N GLN A 25 0.45 7.91 7.62
CA GLN A 25 0.81 6.84 8.56
C GLN A 25 -0.41 6.08 9.05
N ASP A 26 -1.52 6.78 9.32
CA ASP A 26 -2.78 6.17 9.75
C ASP A 26 -3.34 5.27 8.63
N CYS A 27 -3.37 5.76 7.38
CA CYS A 27 -3.80 4.98 6.21
C CYS A 27 -2.95 3.71 6.01
N LEU A 28 -1.62 3.84 6.07
CA LEU A 28 -0.71 2.69 5.96
C LEU A 28 -0.86 1.71 7.14
N GLY A 29 -1.15 2.23 8.33
CA GLY A 29 -1.38 1.43 9.53
C GLY A 29 -2.69 0.63 9.48
N GLU A 30 -3.76 1.22 8.95
CA GLU A 30 -5.02 0.52 8.66
C GLU A 30 -4.79 -0.59 7.64
N LEU A 31 -4.11 -0.28 6.53
CA LEU A 31 -3.82 -1.25 5.47
C LEU A 31 -2.98 -2.45 5.96
N ALA A 32 -2.04 -2.23 6.88
CA ALA A 32 -1.25 -3.29 7.49
C ALA A 32 -2.08 -4.17 8.43
N ARG A 33 -3.10 -3.62 9.10
CA ARG A 33 -3.99 -4.38 10.01
C ARG A 33 -4.98 -5.27 9.26
N ASP A 34 -5.36 -4.89 8.05
CA ASP A 34 -6.30 -5.65 7.23
C ASP A 34 -5.68 -6.94 6.65
N GLY A 35 -4.37 -7.12 6.78
CA GLY A 35 -3.69 -8.40 6.48
C GLY A 35 -3.46 -8.65 4.99
N ASP A 36 -3.79 -7.69 4.14
CA ASP A 36 -3.68 -7.76 2.68
C ASP A 36 -2.22 -7.87 2.19
N GLU A 37 -1.23 -7.50 3.02
CA GLU A 37 0.20 -7.70 2.70
C GLU A 37 0.55 -9.17 2.47
N THR A 38 -0.19 -10.07 3.13
CA THR A 38 0.05 -11.52 3.08
C THR A 38 -0.21 -12.07 1.68
N ALA A 39 -1.10 -11.44 0.91
CA ALA A 39 -1.43 -11.87 -0.45
C ALA A 39 -0.20 -11.90 -1.36
N CYS A 40 0.70 -10.91 -1.24
CA CYS A 40 1.92 -10.86 -2.04
C CYS A 40 2.87 -12.03 -1.74
N TRP A 41 2.96 -12.45 -0.49
CA TRP A 41 3.75 -13.63 -0.11
C TRP A 41 3.13 -14.93 -0.62
N LEU A 42 1.79 -15.04 -0.56
CA LEU A 42 1.04 -16.20 -1.02
C LEU A 42 1.14 -16.44 -2.53
N VAL A 43 1.42 -15.42 -3.35
CA VAL A 43 1.75 -15.59 -4.77
C VAL A 43 2.97 -16.52 -4.92
N GLY A 44 4.05 -16.23 -4.21
CA GLY A 44 5.28 -17.01 -4.26
C GLY A 44 5.09 -18.44 -3.72
N GLU A 45 4.36 -18.58 -2.61
CA GLU A 45 4.08 -19.90 -2.05
C GLU A 45 3.22 -20.76 -3.01
N SER A 46 2.22 -20.16 -3.65
CA SER A 46 1.35 -20.84 -4.61
C SER A 46 2.11 -21.22 -5.88
N ALA A 47 3.03 -20.37 -6.35
CA ALA A 47 3.89 -20.69 -7.49
C ALA A 47 4.84 -21.86 -7.20
N ASN A 48 5.37 -21.95 -5.97
CA ASN A 48 6.17 -23.08 -5.51
C ASN A 48 5.32 -24.36 -5.45
N LYS A 49 4.10 -24.29 -4.91
CA LYS A 49 3.17 -25.43 -4.88
C LYS A 49 2.84 -25.93 -6.29
N LYS A 50 2.56 -25.02 -7.22
CA LYS A 50 2.33 -25.35 -8.62
C LYS A 50 3.52 -26.12 -9.21
N SER A 51 4.72 -25.59 -9.09
CA SER A 51 5.95 -26.22 -9.60
C SER A 51 6.18 -27.60 -8.99
N TYR A 52 5.90 -27.75 -7.68
CA TYR A 52 5.96 -29.03 -7.00
C TYR A 52 4.96 -30.04 -7.58
N TYR A 53 3.70 -29.65 -7.76
CA TYR A 53 2.68 -30.54 -8.31
C TYR A 53 2.96 -30.93 -9.77
N GLU A 54 3.47 -30.01 -10.59
CA GLU A 54 3.96 -30.31 -11.94
C GLU A 54 5.09 -31.34 -11.91
N SER A 55 6.03 -31.23 -10.97
CA SER A 55 7.18 -32.14 -10.87
C SER A 55 6.80 -33.59 -10.52
N ILE A 56 5.68 -33.78 -9.82
CA ILE A 56 5.15 -35.11 -9.46
C ILE A 56 4.02 -35.58 -10.38
N GLY A 57 3.68 -34.81 -11.42
CA GLY A 57 2.64 -35.15 -12.40
C GLY A 57 1.20 -34.99 -11.88
N ASP A 58 0.97 -34.29 -10.77
CA ASP A 58 -0.36 -34.02 -10.22
C ASP A 58 -0.97 -32.77 -10.88
N THR A 59 -1.47 -32.93 -12.10
CA THR A 59 -1.98 -31.81 -12.93
C THR A 59 -3.18 -31.10 -12.31
N VAL A 60 -4.05 -31.82 -11.59
CA VAL A 60 -5.23 -31.24 -10.94
C VAL A 60 -4.82 -30.25 -9.86
N LYS A 61 -3.82 -30.60 -9.03
CA LYS A 61 -3.33 -29.69 -8.00
C LYS A 61 -2.45 -28.58 -8.57
N ALA A 62 -1.72 -28.83 -9.64
CA ALA A 62 -0.99 -27.79 -10.37
C ALA A 62 -1.94 -26.71 -10.88
N ASP A 63 -3.06 -27.10 -11.52
CA ASP A 63 -4.09 -26.17 -11.99
C ASP A 63 -4.78 -25.42 -10.84
N SER A 64 -4.98 -26.09 -9.70
CA SER A 64 -5.50 -25.42 -8.51
C SER A 64 -4.53 -24.38 -7.97
N ALA A 65 -3.25 -24.73 -7.83
CA ALA A 65 -2.22 -23.79 -7.39
C ALA A 65 -2.03 -22.64 -8.38
N GLN A 66 -2.23 -22.86 -9.68
CA GLN A 66 -2.23 -21.79 -10.68
C GLN A 66 -3.38 -20.79 -10.46
N ARG A 67 -4.59 -21.26 -10.16
CA ARG A 67 -5.71 -20.36 -9.80
C ARG A 67 -5.42 -19.58 -8.52
N ASP A 68 -4.77 -20.22 -7.55
CA ASP A 68 -4.34 -19.55 -6.32
C ASP A 68 -3.32 -18.44 -6.63
N VAL A 69 -2.34 -18.70 -7.50
CA VAL A 69 -1.39 -17.67 -7.98
C VAL A 69 -2.13 -16.49 -8.58
N GLU A 70 -3.10 -16.72 -9.47
CA GLU A 70 -3.88 -15.66 -10.11
C GLU A 70 -4.69 -14.86 -9.09
N GLY A 71 -5.40 -15.54 -8.18
CA GLY A 71 -6.19 -14.91 -7.13
C GLY A 71 -5.34 -14.05 -6.19
N PHE A 72 -4.24 -14.59 -5.69
CA PHE A 72 -3.33 -13.84 -4.81
C PHE A 72 -2.59 -12.72 -5.54
N THR A 73 -2.35 -12.85 -6.85
CA THR A 73 -1.76 -11.77 -7.66
C THR A 73 -2.69 -10.57 -7.70
N LEU A 74 -3.99 -10.78 -7.92
CA LEU A 74 -4.97 -9.70 -7.91
C LEU A 74 -5.06 -9.01 -6.55
N LEU A 75 -5.08 -9.79 -5.46
CA LEU A 75 -5.10 -9.25 -4.09
C LEU A 75 -3.82 -8.48 -3.77
N CYS A 76 -2.65 -9.00 -4.15
CA CYS A 76 -1.38 -8.31 -3.98
C CYS A 76 -1.33 -7.00 -4.77
N LEU A 77 -1.79 -7.00 -6.02
CA LEU A 77 -1.86 -5.78 -6.83
C LEU A 77 -2.77 -4.73 -6.20
N LYS A 78 -3.94 -5.15 -5.70
CA LYS A 78 -4.84 -4.26 -4.96
C LYS A 78 -4.15 -3.65 -3.75
N TYR A 79 -3.50 -4.47 -2.91
CA TYR A 79 -2.73 -3.98 -1.77
C TYR A 79 -1.66 -2.95 -2.18
N LEU A 80 -0.89 -3.23 -3.23
CA LEU A 80 0.15 -2.32 -3.72
C LEU A 80 -0.41 -0.99 -4.22
N ILE A 81 -1.57 -1.01 -4.89
CA ILE A 81 -2.29 0.20 -5.31
C ILE A 81 -2.76 0.97 -4.08
N ASP A 82 -3.41 0.31 -3.13
CA ASP A 82 -3.91 0.95 -1.91
C ASP A 82 -2.74 1.55 -1.08
N VAL A 83 -1.57 0.91 -1.06
CA VAL A 83 -0.33 1.48 -0.48
C VAL A 83 0.11 2.74 -1.23
N GLN A 84 0.07 2.75 -2.56
CA GLN A 84 0.41 3.94 -3.35
C GLN A 84 -0.58 5.07 -3.08
N ASP A 85 -1.88 4.79 -3.08
CA ASP A 85 -2.93 5.76 -2.76
C ASP A 85 -2.75 6.33 -1.35
N CYS A 86 -2.43 5.50 -0.35
CA CYS A 86 -2.11 5.98 1.00
C CYS A 86 -0.85 6.86 1.02
N ARG A 87 0.16 6.58 0.18
CA ARG A 87 1.39 7.38 0.09
C ARG A 87 1.16 8.72 -0.61
N GLU A 88 0.24 8.76 -1.56
CA GLU A 88 -0.14 9.93 -2.35
C GLU A 88 -1.23 10.78 -1.68
N ARG A 89 -1.96 10.22 -0.70
CA ARG A 89 -2.86 10.98 0.17
C ARG A 89 -2.09 12.09 0.88
N SER A 90 -2.34 13.32 0.45
CA SER A 90 -1.94 14.55 1.13
C SER A 90 -3.18 15.41 1.29
N SER A 91 -3.44 15.90 2.50
CA SER A 91 -4.45 16.92 2.80
C SER A 91 -4.08 18.32 2.30
N ALA A 92 -3.16 18.46 1.34
CA ALA A 92 -2.89 19.74 0.70
C ALA A 92 -4.14 20.17 -0.11
N VAL A 93 -5.08 20.81 0.59
CA VAL A 93 -6.13 21.62 -0.03
C VAL A 93 -5.41 22.54 -1.02
N PRO A 94 -5.78 22.54 -2.31
CA PRO A 94 -5.20 23.48 -3.25
C PRO A 94 -5.49 24.87 -2.70
N VAL A 95 -4.43 25.63 -2.39
CA VAL A 95 -4.56 27.03 -2.00
C VAL A 95 -5.32 27.71 -3.14
N PRO A 96 -6.51 28.29 -2.91
CA PRO A 96 -7.19 29.02 -3.95
C PRO A 96 -6.25 30.15 -4.37
N THR A 97 -5.76 30.06 -5.61
CA THR A 97 -5.06 31.15 -6.26
C THR A 97 -6.01 32.33 -6.33
N LEU A 98 -5.74 33.35 -5.50
CA LEU A 98 -6.36 34.67 -5.56
C LEU A 98 -6.06 35.36 -6.89
#